data_AF-A0A132NGB7-F1
#
_entry.id   AF-A0A132NGB7-F1
#
_cell.length_a   1.000
_cell.length_b   1.000
_cell.length_c   1.000
_cell.angle_alpha   90.00
_cell.angle_beta   90.00
_cell.angle_gamma   90.00
#
_symmetry.space_group_name_H-M   'P 1'
#
loop_
_entity.id
_entity.type
_entity.pdbx_description
1 polymer ?
#
loop_
_entity_poly.entity_id
_entity_poly.type
_entity_poly.pdbx_seq_one_letter_code
_entity_poly.pdbx_strand_id
1 'polypeptide(L)'
;MDNVLLVLAVLLIVGLYLSWTAGRLDRLHIRVEAARAGLDTQLVRRASAAVELATSGLLDPASAVVLATAAYEARDASGPDREQAESDLSRAIRAALDDPCLVAELRRDPHGARLLDQLEGACRRVAMARRFYNDVVRSARALHGKRVVRL
;
A
#
# COMPACT_ATOMS: atom_id res chain seq x y z
N MET A 1 -30.19 47.97 13.34
CA MET A 1 -29.95 47.29 12.04
C MET A 1 -28.48 46.94 11.87
N ASP A 2 -27.58 47.73 12.45
CA ASP A 2 -26.12 47.55 12.36
C ASP A 2 -25.64 46.20 12.92
N ASN A 3 -26.19 45.76 14.06
CA ASN A 3 -25.84 44.45 14.65
C ASN A 3 -26.22 43.27 13.75
N VAL A 4 -27.32 43.37 13.00
CA VAL A 4 -27.77 42.29 12.08
C VAL A 4 -26.83 42.20 10.89
N LEU A 5 -26.43 43.34 10.31
CA LEU A 5 -25.44 43.40 9.25
C LEU A 5 -24.08 42.87 9.70
N LEU A 6 -23.67 43.19 10.93
CA LEU A 6 -22.40 42.73 11.51
C LEU A 6 -22.41 41.20 11.71
N VAL A 7 -23.49 40.65 12.25
CA VAL A 7 -23.66 39.19 12.39
C VAL A 7 -23.64 38.49 11.03
N LEU A 8 -24.33 39.04 10.03
CA LEU A 8 -24.37 38.46 8.68
C LEU A 8 -22.99 38.50 8.02
N ALA A 9 -22.24 39.59 8.18
CA ALA A 9 -20.87 39.73 7.68
C ALA A 9 -19.91 38.74 8.36
N VAL A 10 -20.01 38.54 9.68
CA VAL A 10 -19.21 37.54 10.40
C VAL A 10 -19.54 36.12 9.93
N LEU A 11 -20.82 35.78 9.78
CA LEU A 11 -21.23 34.47 9.26
C LEU A 11 -20.71 34.21 7.84
N LEU A 12 -20.75 35.23 6.96
CA LEU A 12 -20.20 35.13 5.62
C LEU A 12 -18.69 34.87 5.64
N ILE A 13 -17.93 35.61 6.46
CA ILE A 13 -16.47 35.45 6.61
C ILE A 13 -16.15 34.06 7.16
N VAL A 14 -16.88 33.58 8.17
CA VAL A 14 -16.70 32.24 8.74
C VAL A 14 -17.02 31.15 7.71
N GLY A 15 -18.10 31.31 6.94
CA GLY A 15 -18.46 30.39 5.86
C GLY A 15 -17.39 30.32 4.76
N LEU A 16 -16.86 31.47 4.33
CA LEU A 16 -15.75 31.54 3.38
C LEU A 16 -14.46 30.93 3.93
N TYR A 17 -14.16 31.19 5.21
CA TYR A 17 -13.00 30.64 5.90
C TYR A 17 -13.07 29.12 6.01
N LEU A 18 -14.24 28.57 6.37
CA LEU A 18 -14.50 27.13 6.41
C LEU A 18 -14.42 26.50 5.01
N SER A 19 -14.98 27.16 3.99
CA SER A 19 -14.91 26.70 2.59
C SER A 19 -13.46 26.63 2.09
N TRP A 20 -12.64 27.64 2.40
CA TRP A 20 -11.22 27.65 2.05
C TRP A 20 -10.41 26.59 2.81
N THR A 21 -10.75 26.36 4.08
CA THR A 21 -10.13 25.34 4.92
C THR A 21 -10.49 23.92 4.46
N ALA A 22 -11.76 23.70 4.09
CA ALA A 22 -12.27 22.45 3.55
C ALA A 22 -11.59 22.11 2.21
N GLY A 23 -11.52 23.04 1.26
CA GLY A 23 -10.88 22.82 -0.03
C GLY A 23 -9.37 22.56 0.03
N ARG A 24 -8.70 22.87 1.15
CA ARG A 24 -7.28 22.54 1.37
C ARG A 24 -7.09 21.17 2.05
N LEU A 25 -8.00 20.76 2.93
CA LEU A 25 -7.95 19.45 3.60
C LEU A 25 -8.34 18.33 2.63
N ASP A 26 -9.36 18.58 1.81
CA ASP A 26 -9.89 17.66 0.82
C ASP A 26 -8.84 17.23 -0.20
N ARG A 27 -8.08 18.19 -0.74
CA ARG A 27 -6.96 17.91 -1.66
C ARG A 27 -5.85 17.07 -1.04
N LEU A 28 -5.65 17.15 0.28
CA LEU A 28 -4.66 16.32 0.96
C LEU A 28 -5.18 14.91 1.18
N HIS A 29 -6.45 14.79 1.57
CA HIS A 29 -7.12 13.51 1.77
C HIS A 29 -7.17 12.71 0.47
N ILE A 30 -7.65 13.32 -0.61
CA ILE A 30 -7.72 12.71 -1.94
C ILE A 30 -6.35 12.21 -2.41
N ARG A 31 -5.27 12.97 -2.16
CA ARG A 31 -3.91 12.52 -2.51
C ARG A 31 -3.44 11.33 -1.70
N VAL A 32 -3.69 11.32 -0.40
CA VAL A 32 -3.32 10.20 0.49
C VAL A 32 -4.13 8.96 0.13
N GLU A 33 -5.43 9.10 -0.11
CA GLU A 33 -6.32 8.01 -0.53
C GLU A 33 -5.90 7.45 -1.90
N ALA A 34 -5.60 8.31 -2.88
CA ALA A 34 -5.11 7.87 -4.18
C ALA A 34 -3.78 7.10 -4.06
N ALA A 35 -2.85 7.58 -3.23
CA ALA A 35 -1.58 6.88 -2.98
C ALA A 35 -1.80 5.54 -2.26
N ARG A 36 -2.75 5.49 -1.31
CA ARG A 36 -3.14 4.27 -0.60
C ARG A 36 -3.76 3.23 -1.55
N ALA A 37 -4.73 3.63 -2.38
CA ALA A 37 -5.35 2.76 -3.37
C ALA A 37 -4.33 2.22 -4.39
N GLY A 38 -3.36 3.05 -4.78
CA GLY A 38 -2.24 2.64 -5.62
C GLY A 38 -1.36 1.57 -4.96
N LEU A 39 -1.05 1.73 -3.67
CA LEU A 39 -0.33 0.72 -2.88
C LEU A 39 -1.13 -0.59 -2.78
N ASP A 40 -2.40 -0.51 -2.39
CA ASP A 40 -3.27 -1.68 -2.21
C ASP A 40 -3.37 -2.52 -3.49
N THR A 41 -3.46 -1.86 -4.65
CA THR A 41 -3.43 -2.53 -5.96
C THR A 41 -2.15 -3.35 -6.15
N GLN A 42 -0.98 -2.83 -5.77
CA GLN A 42 0.28 -3.56 -5.92
C GLN A 42 0.42 -4.69 -4.90
N LEU A 43 -0.11 -4.52 -3.69
CA LEU A 43 -0.13 -5.58 -2.66
C LEU A 43 -0.95 -6.78 -3.13
N VAL A 44 -2.16 -6.54 -3.65
CA VAL A 44 -3.00 -7.61 -4.21
C VAL A 44 -2.30 -8.33 -5.36
N ARG A 45 -1.66 -7.59 -6.28
CA ARG A 45 -0.90 -8.19 -7.39
C ARG A 45 0.27 -9.06 -6.92
N ARG A 46 0.95 -8.67 -5.84
CA ARG A 46 2.03 -9.47 -5.24
C ARG A 46 1.49 -10.73 -4.60
N ALA A 47 0.38 -10.64 -3.86
CA ALA A 47 -0.29 -11.81 -3.29
C ALA A 47 -0.73 -12.78 -4.39
N SER A 48 -1.33 -12.29 -5.48
CA SER A 48 -1.71 -13.13 -6.63
C SER A 48 -0.52 -13.84 -7.26
N ALA A 49 0.61 -13.15 -7.48
CA ALA A 49 1.82 -13.76 -8.03
C ALA A 49 2.41 -14.84 -7.08
N ALA A 50 2.32 -14.63 -5.76
CA ALA A 50 2.77 -15.61 -4.78
C ALA A 50 1.86 -16.85 -4.76
N VAL A 51 0.53 -16.68 -4.86
CA VAL A 51 -0.41 -17.80 -5.02
C VAL A 51 -0.12 -18.57 -6.29
N GLU A 52 0.09 -17.89 -7.42
CA GLU A 52 0.37 -18.53 -8.70
C GLU A 52 1.63 -19.41 -8.63
N LEU A 53 2.71 -18.89 -8.03
CA LEU A 53 3.92 -19.67 -7.75
C LEU A 53 3.64 -20.87 -6.83
N ALA A 54 2.90 -20.66 -5.74
CA ALA A 54 2.56 -21.73 -4.80
C ALA A 54 1.72 -22.85 -5.43
N THR A 55 0.79 -22.51 -6.34
CA THR A 55 -0.08 -23.47 -7.02
C THR A 55 0.51 -24.06 -8.30
N SER A 56 1.71 -23.62 -8.71
CA SER A 56 2.37 -24.06 -9.95
C SER A 56 2.79 -25.54 -9.96
N GLY A 57 2.90 -26.16 -8.78
CA GLY A 57 3.47 -27.51 -8.62
C GLY A 57 5.00 -27.56 -8.70
N LEU A 58 5.69 -26.42 -8.75
CA LEU A 58 7.15 -26.33 -8.86
C LEU A 58 7.87 -26.21 -7.50
N LEU A 59 7.13 -25.99 -6.41
CA LEU A 59 7.66 -25.97 -5.04
C LEU A 59 7.39 -27.30 -4.35
N ASP A 60 8.16 -27.61 -3.31
CA ASP A 60 7.82 -28.72 -2.43
C ASP A 60 6.44 -28.47 -1.75
N PRO A 61 5.67 -29.53 -1.43
CA PRO A 61 4.32 -29.37 -0.91
C PRO A 61 4.23 -28.55 0.39
N ALA A 62 5.25 -28.60 1.25
CA ALA A 62 5.24 -27.87 2.51
C ALA A 62 5.42 -26.36 2.26
N SER A 63 6.42 -25.97 1.46
CA SER A 63 6.65 -24.58 1.08
C SER A 63 5.48 -24.00 0.28
N ALA A 64 4.88 -24.79 -0.62
CA ALA A 64 3.71 -24.39 -1.40
C ALA A 64 2.53 -24.01 -0.49
N VAL A 65 2.18 -24.86 0.48
CA VAL A 65 1.07 -24.60 1.42
C VAL A 65 1.36 -23.36 2.28
N VAL A 66 2.56 -23.25 2.83
CA VAL A 66 2.94 -22.09 3.67
C VAL A 66 2.88 -20.79 2.87
N LEU A 67 3.39 -20.79 1.63
CA LEU A 67 3.36 -19.61 0.76
C LEU A 67 1.93 -19.24 0.36
N ALA A 68 1.09 -20.21 -0.01
CA ALA A 68 -0.29 -19.99 -0.39
C ALA A 68 -1.10 -19.39 0.77
N THR A 69 -0.99 -19.95 1.98
CA THR A 69 -1.69 -19.45 3.17
C THR A 69 -1.31 -18.00 3.47
N ALA A 70 -0.01 -17.71 3.54
CA ALA A 70 0.46 -16.34 3.80
C ALA A 70 0.02 -15.35 2.70
N ALA A 71 -0.06 -15.80 1.45
CA ALA A 71 -0.54 -14.97 0.34
C ALA A 71 -2.04 -14.68 0.43
N TYR A 72 -2.86 -15.66 0.82
CA TYR A 72 -4.28 -15.47 1.07
C TYR A 72 -4.53 -14.53 2.26
N GLU A 73 -3.83 -14.74 3.37
CA GLU A 73 -3.90 -13.86 4.55
C GLU A 73 -3.53 -12.41 4.20
N ALA A 74 -2.44 -12.19 3.46
CA ALA A 74 -2.04 -10.85 3.04
C ALA A 74 -3.06 -10.17 2.10
N ARG A 75 -3.70 -10.94 1.22
CA ARG A 75 -4.73 -10.43 0.31
C ARG A 75 -5.97 -9.98 1.06
N ASP A 76 -6.40 -10.77 2.04
CA ASP A 76 -7.69 -10.58 2.73
C ASP A 76 -7.56 -9.70 3.98
N ALA A 77 -6.34 -9.50 4.52
CA ALA A 77 -6.09 -8.65 5.67
C ALA A 77 -6.55 -7.20 5.43
N SER A 78 -6.95 -6.48 6.47
CA SER A 78 -7.33 -5.07 6.36
C SER A 78 -7.00 -4.30 7.63
N GLY A 79 -7.02 -2.97 7.56
CA GLY A 79 -6.77 -2.12 8.72
C GLY A 79 -5.44 -2.43 9.42
N PRO A 80 -5.44 -2.66 10.75
CA PRO A 80 -4.21 -2.86 11.54
C PRO A 80 -3.50 -4.18 11.22
N ASP A 81 -4.22 -5.22 10.82
CA ASP A 81 -3.64 -6.56 10.59
C ASP A 81 -2.88 -6.65 9.26
N ARG A 82 -3.10 -5.69 8.35
CA ARG A 82 -2.48 -5.66 7.02
C ARG A 82 -0.96 -5.66 7.10
N GLU A 83 -0.35 -4.87 7.98
CA GLU A 83 1.11 -4.77 8.05
C GLU A 83 1.76 -6.07 8.49
N GLN A 84 1.13 -6.77 9.44
CA GLN A 84 1.56 -8.07 9.93
C GLN A 84 1.46 -9.12 8.82
N ALA A 85 0.29 -9.26 8.19
CA ALA A 85 0.06 -10.23 7.11
C ALA A 85 1.02 -10.01 5.92
N GLU A 86 1.30 -8.75 5.55
CA GLU A 86 2.26 -8.41 4.50
C GLU A 86 3.71 -8.76 4.88
N SER A 87 4.05 -8.66 6.16
CA SER A 87 5.36 -9.05 6.68
C SER A 87 5.51 -10.57 6.69
N ASP A 88 4.45 -11.28 7.03
CA ASP A 88 4.40 -12.74 7.03
C ASP A 88 4.51 -13.29 5.61
N LEU A 89 3.78 -12.72 4.63
CA LEU A 89 3.97 -13.03 3.21
C LEU A 89 5.42 -12.78 2.76
N SER A 90 6.04 -11.68 3.19
CA SER A 90 7.43 -11.38 2.85
C SER A 90 8.42 -12.37 3.48
N ARG A 91 8.07 -12.98 4.62
CA ARG A 91 8.85 -14.07 5.24
C ARG A 91 8.63 -15.39 4.51
N ALA A 92 7.39 -15.72 4.16
CA ALA A 92 7.04 -16.92 3.42
C ALA A 92 7.69 -16.95 2.03
N ILE A 93 7.68 -15.84 1.28
CA ILE A 93 8.38 -15.73 -0.02
C ILE A 93 9.88 -15.99 0.13
N ARG A 94 10.51 -15.43 1.17
CA ARG A 94 11.95 -15.63 1.42
C ARG A 94 12.25 -17.08 1.78
N ALA A 95 11.46 -17.68 2.66
CA ALA A 95 11.63 -19.07 3.07
C ALA A 95 11.42 -20.04 1.89
N ALA A 96 10.39 -19.82 1.06
CA ALA A 96 10.10 -20.66 -0.11
C ALA A 96 11.16 -20.57 -1.21
N LEU A 97 11.98 -19.50 -1.21
CA LEU A 97 13.04 -19.25 -2.20
C LEU A 97 14.43 -19.19 -1.56
N ASP A 98 14.59 -19.78 -0.36
CA ASP A 98 15.85 -19.72 0.40
C ASP A 98 16.94 -20.62 -0.21
N ASP A 99 16.53 -21.72 -0.87
CA ASP A 99 17.45 -22.63 -1.55
C ASP A 99 17.86 -22.10 -2.95
N PRO A 100 19.15 -21.74 -3.15
CA PRO A 100 19.62 -21.27 -4.45
C PRO A 100 19.55 -22.34 -5.56
N CYS A 101 19.61 -23.63 -5.22
CA CYS A 101 19.52 -24.72 -6.18
C CYS A 101 18.10 -24.81 -6.76
N LEU A 102 17.07 -24.74 -5.91
CA LEU A 102 15.67 -24.64 -6.31
C LEU A 102 15.44 -23.42 -7.22
N VAL A 103 15.94 -22.25 -6.84
CA VAL A 103 15.79 -21.03 -7.66
C VAL A 103 16.46 -21.21 -9.03
N ALA A 104 17.63 -21.85 -9.08
CA ALA A 104 18.31 -22.14 -10.35
C ALA A 104 17.52 -23.16 -11.20
N GLU A 105 16.87 -24.15 -10.60
CA GLU A 105 16.00 -25.10 -11.29
C GLU A 105 14.76 -24.41 -11.88
N LEU A 106 14.06 -23.61 -11.07
CA LEU A 106 12.93 -22.78 -11.51
C LEU A 106 13.31 -21.86 -12.67
N ARG A 107 14.52 -21.29 -12.66
CA ARG A 107 15.04 -20.43 -13.73
C ARG A 107 15.35 -21.19 -15.03
N ARG A 108 15.59 -22.51 -14.98
CA ARG A 108 15.83 -23.34 -16.18
C ARG A 108 14.52 -23.72 -16.88
N ASP A 109 13.44 -23.88 -16.14
CA ASP A 109 12.10 -24.08 -16.70
C ASP A 109 11.52 -22.75 -17.21
N PRO A 110 11.12 -22.64 -18.50
CA PRO A 110 10.48 -21.43 -19.03
C PRO A 110 9.24 -20.99 -18.25
N HIS A 111 8.47 -21.92 -17.66
CA HIS A 111 7.31 -21.57 -16.86
C HIS A 111 7.72 -21.05 -15.47
N GLY A 112 8.58 -21.77 -14.75
CA GLY A 112 9.16 -21.32 -13.48
C GLY A 112 9.86 -19.95 -13.57
N ALA A 113 10.61 -19.70 -14.63
CA ALA A 113 11.30 -18.43 -14.86
C ALA A 113 10.30 -17.25 -14.96
N ARG A 114 9.19 -17.44 -15.69
CA ARG A 114 8.13 -16.42 -15.81
C ARG A 114 7.47 -16.11 -14.47
N LEU A 115 7.19 -17.14 -13.67
CA LEU A 115 6.59 -16.97 -12.34
C LEU A 115 7.53 -16.21 -11.39
N LEU A 116 8.82 -16.54 -11.41
CA LEU A 116 9.83 -15.81 -10.64
C LEU A 116 9.91 -14.34 -11.07
N ASP A 117 9.96 -14.06 -12.37
CA ASP A 117 10.02 -12.68 -12.89
C ASP A 117 8.75 -11.89 -12.54
N GLN A 118 7.58 -12.53 -12.59
CA GLN A 118 6.31 -11.91 -12.21
C GLN A 118 6.28 -11.57 -10.73
N LEU A 119 6.67 -12.51 -9.86
CA LEU A 119 6.74 -12.30 -8.41
C LEU A 119 7.76 -11.22 -8.06
N GLU A 120 8.97 -11.28 -8.63
CA GLU A 120 10.01 -10.28 -8.42
C GLU A 120 9.53 -8.89 -8.87
N GLY A 121 8.92 -8.81 -10.06
CA GLY A 121 8.33 -7.59 -10.57
C GLY A 121 7.25 -7.02 -9.65
N ALA A 122 6.41 -7.87 -9.06
CA ALA A 122 5.39 -7.44 -8.11
C ALA A 122 6.02 -6.92 -6.80
N CYS A 123 7.02 -7.61 -6.26
CA CYS A 123 7.78 -7.18 -5.08
C CYS A 123 8.43 -5.80 -5.30
N ARG A 124 9.07 -5.57 -6.45
CA ARG A 124 9.66 -4.27 -6.80
C ARG A 124 8.60 -3.16 -6.87
N ARG A 125 7.45 -3.42 -7.51
CA ARG A 125 6.35 -2.44 -7.60
C ARG A 125 5.76 -2.10 -6.23
N VAL A 126 5.62 -3.08 -5.33
CA VAL A 126 5.21 -2.83 -3.94
C VAL A 126 6.21 -1.94 -3.22
N ALA A 127 7.52 -2.21 -3.33
CA ALA A 127 8.53 -1.36 -2.71
C ALA A 127 8.49 0.08 -3.24
N MET A 128 8.27 0.26 -4.54
CA MET A 128 8.07 1.59 -5.13
C MET A 128 6.80 2.27 -4.63
N ALA A 129 5.65 1.57 -4.61
CA ALA A 129 4.38 2.11 -4.15
C ALA A 129 4.41 2.50 -2.66
N ARG A 130 5.07 1.70 -1.81
CA ARG A 130 5.28 2.02 -0.38
C ARG A 130 6.09 3.29 -0.21
N ARG A 131 7.18 3.45 -0.98
CA ARG A 131 7.98 4.69 -0.95
C ARG A 131 7.13 5.89 -1.35
N PHE A 132 6.40 5.80 -2.46
CA PHE A 132 5.52 6.87 -2.92
C PHE A 132 4.44 7.23 -1.87
N TYR A 133 3.74 6.24 -1.32
CA TYR A 133 2.77 6.46 -0.24
C TYR A 133 3.40 7.14 0.98
N ASN A 134 4.57 6.67 1.43
CA ASN A 134 5.29 7.26 2.56
C ASN A 134 5.72 8.70 2.29
N ASP A 135 6.06 9.04 1.04
CA ASP A 135 6.42 10.40 0.64
C ASP A 135 5.20 11.33 0.62
N VAL A 136 4.06 10.84 0.16
CA VAL A 136 2.78 11.55 0.21
C VAL A 136 2.36 11.81 1.66
N VAL A 137 2.44 10.79 2.54
CA VAL A 137 2.12 10.92 3.97
C VAL A 137 3.10 11.86 4.68
N ARG A 138 4.40 11.78 4.39
CA ARG A 138 5.41 12.70 4.96
C ARG A 138 5.15 14.14 4.54
N SER A 139 4.85 14.37 3.26
CA SER A 139 4.48 15.69 2.74
C SER A 139 3.20 16.22 3.41
N ALA A 140 2.22 15.35 3.63
CA ALA A 140 0.98 15.67 4.34
C ALA A 140 1.20 16.07 5.80
N ARG A 141 2.05 15.34 6.52
CA ARG A 141 2.42 15.64 7.91
C ARG A 141 3.21 16.93 8.02
N ALA A 142 4.16 17.19 7.12
CA ALA A 142 4.94 18.42 7.11
C ALA A 142 4.06 19.67 6.90
N LEU A 143 3.02 19.57 6.05
CA LEU A 143 2.06 20.64 5.83
C LEU A 143 1.17 20.89 7.05
N HIS A 144 0.84 19.86 7.81
CA HIS A 144 0.13 19.99 9.09
C HIS A 144 1.01 20.60 10.18
N GLY A 145 2.26 20.14 10.34
CA GLY A 145 3.19 20.65 11.35
C GLY A 145 3.50 22.15 11.20
N LYS A 146 3.61 22.64 9.96
CA LYS A 146 3.80 24.08 9.67
C LYS A 146 2.59 24.96 10.03
N ARG A 147 1.37 24.40 10.13
CA ARG A 147 0.19 25.15 10.58
C ARG A 147 0.16 25.35 12.10
N VAL A 148 0.80 24.48 12.88
CA VAL A 148 0.82 24.56 14.36
C VAL A 148 1.89 25.55 14.85
N VAL A 149 2.92 25.82 14.05
CA VAL A 149 4.01 26.77 14.41
C VAL A 149 3.73 28.21 13.93
N ARG A 150 2.48 28.53 13.54
CA ARG A 150 2.03 29.91 13.31
C ARG A 150 0.67 30.11 13.98
N LEU A 151 0.69 30.19 15.30
CA LEU A 151 -0.29 30.89 16.12
C LEU A 151 0.41 31.30 17.42
#